data_AF-A0A9X3X436-F1
#
_entry.id   AF-A0A9X3X436-F1
#
_cell.length_a   1.000
_cell.length_b   1.000
_cell.length_c   1.000
_cell.angle_alpha   90.00
_cell.angle_beta   90.00
_cell.angle_gamma   90.00
#
_symmetry.space_group_name_H-M   'P 1'
#
loop_
_entity.id
_entity.type
_entity.pdbx_description
1 polymer ?
#
loop_
_entity_poly.entity_id
_entity_poly.type
_entity_poly.pdbx_seq_one_letter_code
_entity_poly.pdbx_strand_id
1 'polypeptide(L)'
;MTTKRCAALLALLGASAAGCVEPVTLAPPPPEGELAVGESREVTLRFLRLDVEDFAQTLGPEELRRLPRKTLEETWLFDMELRPLVENALDRFTRLPLEEAKALPQPAWNMFALLNMTPASARLDGTSLAGLTAVGEAVGISPSRILADLAGVGPNEPLAAPSAVTDVVLDQVVATHPRARVRSGPVTADHPEGFYDVEKGKIALTLYDVATDFASLSERFGRAPLDPARPEGPAHPGFLRSASGLSTAEGGFRMTVRLDVNALPYRGIDASHARVASVNSIGGQMGHAFDFSDPHWLDVQGLAEDLSIREMTMTIAEDPTYLAPGTSRDPRPLGNSPVWNAAPWAEERVLAETGRRLAARISPHCTTYSPAGEVSDPFEAVRVCIDAEGWVKIDVDPSVILTVPPPQPSYYWDMLLEVAQARMHDGGLVEGEANVVMPVHDVPVGVRTEEVVARIRENIETNPAALRDMAEALTQNTRGDADFFYVQPEGTAEDWLYFVAPEDIRKDAEGKPVRPYAYTTPGFFADPTLTRKVSSRVELDGDTTHEKVRIEPGDRLYVKDAEGRVFEIVAEEKPSLHRLALVVTRAS
;
A
#
# COMPACT_ATOMS: atom_id res chain seq x y z
N MET A 1 7.64 -74.18 -20.71
CA MET A 1 8.62 -75.27 -20.52
C MET A 1 9.63 -74.83 -19.46
N THR A 2 9.73 -75.65 -18.41
CA THR A 2 10.87 -75.83 -17.48
C THR A 2 11.45 -74.62 -16.73
N THR A 3 10.90 -74.45 -15.52
CA THR A 3 11.57 -74.11 -14.26
C THR A 3 12.82 -74.94 -13.95
N LYS A 4 13.77 -74.35 -13.21
CA LYS A 4 14.59 -74.93 -12.09
C LYS A 4 15.35 -73.74 -11.44
N ARG A 5 15.53 -73.56 -10.12
CA ARG A 5 15.18 -74.34 -8.92
C ARG A 5 15.53 -73.51 -7.66
N CYS A 6 14.69 -73.69 -6.63
CA CYS A 6 14.98 -73.90 -5.20
C CYS A 6 15.84 -72.89 -4.42
N ALA A 7 15.28 -72.24 -3.37
CA ALA A 7 15.02 -72.75 -2.01
C ALA A 7 16.28 -72.58 -1.11
N ALA A 8 16.25 -72.26 0.17
CA ALA A 8 15.23 -72.44 1.21
C ALA A 8 15.67 -71.68 2.49
N LEU A 9 14.66 -71.33 3.30
CA LEU A 9 14.63 -71.30 4.76
C LEU A 9 15.67 -70.45 5.52
N LEU A 10 15.19 -69.38 6.16
CA LEU A 10 14.90 -69.46 7.59
C LEU A 10 13.73 -68.53 7.95
N ALA A 11 12.55 -69.13 8.08
CA ALA A 11 11.44 -68.61 8.88
C ALA A 11 11.59 -69.20 10.28
N LEU A 12 11.58 -68.36 11.33
CA LEU A 12 11.14 -68.72 12.70
C LEU A 12 11.33 -67.51 13.64
N LEU A 13 10.25 -66.75 13.82
CA LEU A 13 9.84 -65.89 14.95
C LEU A 13 8.65 -65.08 14.39
N GLY A 14 7.42 -65.61 14.43
CA GLY A 14 6.60 -65.65 15.64
C GLY A 14 5.82 -64.33 15.75
N ALA A 15 4.79 -64.14 14.93
CA ALA A 15 3.39 -64.27 15.36
C ALA A 15 2.98 -63.28 16.47
N SER A 16 2.55 -62.09 16.06
CA SER A 16 1.59 -61.27 16.82
C SER A 16 0.62 -60.64 15.81
N ALA A 17 -0.67 -60.86 16.08
CA ALA A 17 -1.79 -60.61 15.20
C ALA A 17 -1.82 -59.21 14.58
N ALA A 18 -1.81 -59.16 13.25
CA ALA A 18 -2.35 -58.02 12.51
C ALA A 18 -3.87 -58.11 12.58
N GLY A 19 -4.45 -57.65 13.69
CA GLY A 19 -5.85 -57.26 13.71
C GLY A 19 -5.98 -55.99 12.89
N CYS A 20 -6.53 -56.09 11.67
CA CYS A 20 -7.03 -54.93 10.95
C CYS A 20 -8.12 -54.29 11.80
N VAL A 21 -7.78 -53.24 12.54
CA VAL A 21 -8.78 -52.36 13.14
C VAL A 21 -9.33 -51.52 11.99
N GLU A 22 -10.52 -51.85 11.51
CA GLU A 22 -11.31 -50.94 10.70
C GLU A 22 -11.40 -49.60 11.46
N PRO A 23 -11.06 -48.46 10.84
CA PRO A 23 -11.27 -47.18 11.47
C PRO A 23 -12.76 -47.07 11.80
N VAL A 24 -13.07 -46.91 13.08
CA VAL A 24 -14.44 -46.67 13.55
C VAL A 24 -14.85 -45.31 13.01
N THR A 25 -15.44 -45.29 11.82
CA THR A 25 -16.21 -44.15 11.34
C THR A 25 -17.53 -44.19 12.08
N LEU A 26 -17.61 -43.44 13.18
CA LEU A 26 -18.90 -43.05 13.72
C LEU A 26 -19.60 -42.25 12.61
N ALA A 27 -20.65 -42.82 12.04
CA ALA A 27 -21.56 -42.02 11.23
C ALA A 27 -22.00 -40.85 12.12
N PRO A 28 -21.80 -39.59 11.68
CA PRO A 28 -22.27 -38.46 12.46
C PRO A 28 -23.78 -38.67 12.67
N PRO A 29 -24.28 -38.54 13.91
CA PRO A 29 -25.72 -38.63 14.15
C PRO A 29 -26.42 -37.64 13.20
N PRO A 30 -27.62 -37.99 12.70
CA PRO A 30 -28.38 -37.08 11.84
C PRO A 30 -28.47 -35.73 12.56
N PRO A 31 -28.36 -34.60 11.84
CA PRO A 31 -28.49 -33.30 12.47
C PRO A 31 -29.88 -33.21 13.08
N GLU A 32 -29.96 -33.35 14.41
CA GLU A 32 -31.16 -32.99 15.17
C GLU A 32 -31.52 -31.55 14.82
N GLY A 33 -32.79 -31.33 14.51
CA GLY A 33 -33.31 -30.01 14.15
C GLY A 33 -33.30 -29.04 15.34
N GLU A 34 -33.66 -27.79 15.04
CA GLU A 34 -33.92 -26.77 16.06
C GLU A 34 -34.88 -27.26 17.15
N LEU A 35 -34.74 -26.73 18.36
CA LEU A 35 -35.66 -27.00 19.45
C LEU A 35 -37.08 -26.52 19.10
N ALA A 36 -38.06 -27.41 19.26
CA ALA A 36 -39.46 -27.02 19.30
C ALA A 36 -39.80 -26.26 20.59
N VAL A 37 -40.85 -25.44 20.58
CA VAL A 37 -41.30 -24.73 21.79
C VAL A 37 -41.67 -25.75 22.88
N GLY A 38 -41.06 -25.60 24.06
CA GLY A 38 -41.16 -26.52 25.20
C GLY A 38 -40.24 -27.74 25.14
N GLU A 39 -39.48 -27.93 24.06
CA GLU A 39 -38.44 -28.96 23.99
C GLU A 39 -37.22 -28.53 24.80
N SER A 40 -36.69 -29.46 25.60
CA SER A 40 -35.50 -29.27 26.42
C SER A 40 -34.40 -30.23 25.99
N ARG A 41 -33.15 -29.74 25.97
CA ARG A 41 -31.95 -30.59 25.80
C ARG A 41 -30.91 -30.24 26.85
N GLU A 42 -30.21 -31.28 27.31
CA GLU A 42 -29.07 -31.14 28.22
C GLU A 42 -27.79 -30.91 27.43
N VAL A 43 -27.00 -29.93 27.87
CA VAL A 43 -25.70 -29.59 27.29
C VAL A 43 -24.70 -29.44 28.41
N THR A 44 -23.54 -30.08 28.27
CA THR A 44 -22.40 -29.85 29.17
C THR A 44 -21.35 -29.01 28.47
N LEU A 45 -21.10 -27.82 29.01
CA LEU A 45 -19.99 -26.98 28.62
C LEU A 45 -18.76 -27.35 29.43
N ARG A 46 -17.59 -27.29 28.80
CA ARG A 46 -16.30 -27.50 29.44
C ARG A 46 -15.47 -26.25 29.30
N PHE A 47 -14.94 -25.76 30.41
CA PHE A 47 -13.92 -24.73 30.42
C PHE A 47 -12.54 -25.39 30.33
N LEU A 48 -11.74 -24.92 29.39
CA LEU A 48 -10.32 -25.22 29.29
C LEU A 48 -9.60 -23.93 28.97
N ARG A 49 -8.70 -23.54 29.85
CA ARG A 49 -7.80 -22.41 29.65
C ARG A 49 -6.40 -22.95 29.42
N LEU A 50 -5.79 -22.55 28.33
CA LEU A 50 -4.38 -22.79 28.03
C LEU A 50 -3.80 -21.44 27.66
N ASP A 51 -3.44 -20.69 28.70
CA ASP A 51 -2.70 -19.44 28.53
C ASP A 51 -1.32 -19.80 28.02
N VAL A 52 -0.99 -19.27 26.84
CA VAL A 52 0.34 -19.39 26.26
C VAL A 52 0.96 -18.01 26.32
N GLU A 53 1.96 -17.88 27.19
CA GLU A 53 2.88 -16.76 27.16
C GLU A 53 3.86 -16.94 25.99
N ASP A 54 4.25 -15.84 25.36
CA ASP A 54 5.21 -15.84 24.24
C ASP A 54 4.78 -16.74 23.06
N PHE A 55 3.48 -16.83 22.76
CA PHE A 55 3.04 -17.56 21.56
C PHE A 55 3.60 -16.88 20.32
N ALA A 56 4.65 -17.46 19.75
CA ALA A 56 5.33 -16.91 18.58
C ALA A 56 4.75 -17.50 17.30
N GLN A 57 4.31 -16.64 16.39
CA GLN A 57 3.96 -17.03 15.04
C GLN A 57 4.81 -16.29 14.01
N THR A 58 5.52 -17.07 13.19
CA THR A 58 6.27 -16.56 12.06
C THR A 58 5.41 -16.57 10.80
N LEU A 59 5.32 -15.40 10.16
CA LEU A 59 4.56 -15.13 8.95
C LEU A 59 5.52 -14.77 7.82
N GLY A 60 5.57 -15.61 6.78
CA GLY A 60 6.17 -15.24 5.50
C GLY A 60 5.12 -14.62 4.56
N PRO A 61 5.50 -14.25 3.33
CA PRO A 61 4.58 -13.65 2.36
C PRO A 61 3.34 -14.51 2.07
N GLU A 62 3.49 -15.85 2.01
CA GLU A 62 2.37 -16.75 1.77
C GLU A 62 1.41 -16.82 2.96
N GLU A 63 1.93 -16.81 4.20
CA GLU A 63 1.09 -16.75 5.39
C GLU A 63 0.38 -15.40 5.51
N LEU A 64 1.08 -14.29 5.20
CA LEU A 64 0.49 -12.97 5.18
C LEU A 64 -0.68 -12.88 4.20
N ARG A 65 -0.57 -13.46 3.00
CA ARG A 65 -1.67 -13.50 2.01
C ARG A 65 -2.90 -14.27 2.46
N ARG A 66 -2.82 -15.08 3.50
CA ARG A 66 -3.99 -15.76 4.10
C ARG A 66 -4.76 -14.86 5.05
N LEU A 67 -4.18 -13.76 5.50
CA LEU A 67 -4.87 -12.76 6.28
C LEU A 67 -5.88 -12.02 5.39
N PRO A 68 -7.01 -11.53 5.96
CA PRO A 68 -7.96 -10.73 5.21
C PRO A 68 -7.27 -9.52 4.55
N ARG A 69 -7.58 -9.27 3.28
CA ARG A 69 -7.00 -8.15 2.52
C ARG A 69 -7.17 -6.81 3.24
N LYS A 70 -8.36 -6.59 3.80
CA LYS A 70 -8.66 -5.37 4.56
C LYS A 70 -7.66 -5.16 5.71
N THR A 71 -7.39 -6.20 6.50
CA THR A 71 -6.41 -6.16 7.58
C THR A 71 -5.02 -5.80 7.07
N LEU A 72 -4.58 -6.40 5.97
CA LEU A 72 -3.28 -6.10 5.36
C LEU A 72 -3.18 -4.66 4.85
N GLU A 73 -4.26 -4.12 4.29
CA GLU A 73 -4.32 -2.74 3.77
C GLU A 73 -4.42 -1.69 4.88
N GLU A 74 -5.10 -2.01 5.99
CA GLU A 74 -5.25 -1.13 7.15
C GLU A 74 -4.03 -1.19 8.09
N THR A 75 -3.23 -2.25 8.02
CA THR A 75 -1.96 -2.35 8.76
C THR A 75 -0.89 -1.51 8.07
N TRP A 76 -0.83 -0.24 8.46
CA TRP A 76 0.20 0.70 8.07
C TRP A 76 1.55 0.33 8.69
N LEU A 77 2.60 0.31 7.87
CA LEU A 77 3.96 -0.02 8.28
C LEU A 77 4.77 1.25 8.54
N PHE A 78 4.88 2.14 7.54
CA PHE A 78 5.53 3.44 7.65
C PHE A 78 5.30 4.28 6.39
N ASP A 79 5.60 5.57 6.47
CA ASP A 79 5.62 6.46 5.31
C ASP A 79 7.04 6.51 4.70
N MET A 80 7.17 6.01 3.48
CA MET A 80 8.42 5.91 2.74
C MET A 80 8.71 7.21 1.99
N GLU A 81 9.90 7.77 2.21
CA GLU A 81 10.43 8.91 1.45
C GLU A 81 10.67 8.52 -0.01
N LEU A 82 10.06 9.23 -0.96
CA LEU A 82 10.20 8.91 -2.38
C LEU A 82 11.36 9.63 -3.06
N ARG A 83 11.90 10.71 -2.48
CA ARG A 83 13.02 11.44 -3.10
C ARG A 83 14.20 10.53 -3.44
N PRO A 84 14.76 9.74 -2.50
CA PRO A 84 15.89 8.86 -2.83
C PRO A 84 15.50 7.84 -3.89
N LEU A 85 14.29 7.27 -3.82
CA LEU A 85 13.81 6.30 -4.80
C LEU A 85 13.73 6.88 -6.21
N VAL A 86 13.15 8.07 -6.37
CA VAL A 86 13.02 8.75 -7.67
C VAL A 86 14.37 9.21 -8.21
N GLU A 87 15.25 9.77 -7.36
CA GLU A 87 16.62 10.14 -7.76
C GLU A 87 17.41 8.91 -8.22
N ASN A 88 17.34 7.80 -7.48
CA ASN A 88 18.01 6.56 -7.84
C ASN A 88 17.44 5.93 -9.13
N ALA A 89 16.12 6.02 -9.33
CA ALA A 89 15.48 5.53 -10.55
C ALA A 89 15.95 6.34 -11.78
N LEU A 90 15.96 7.67 -11.68
CA LEU A 90 16.46 8.55 -12.73
C LEU A 90 17.96 8.34 -13.01
N ASP A 91 18.78 8.20 -11.97
CA ASP A 91 20.22 7.95 -12.14
C ASP A 91 20.50 6.62 -12.85
N ARG A 92 19.80 5.54 -12.43
CA ARG A 92 19.91 4.23 -13.09
C ARG A 92 19.45 4.29 -14.54
N PHE A 93 18.32 4.93 -14.78
CA PHE A 93 17.76 5.02 -16.13
C PHE A 93 18.67 5.82 -17.08
N THR A 94 19.16 6.98 -16.64
CA THR A 94 20.05 7.83 -17.45
C THR A 94 21.41 7.20 -17.73
N ARG A 95 21.86 6.25 -16.89
CA ARG A 95 23.12 5.52 -17.03
C ARG A 95 22.98 4.15 -17.70
N LEU A 96 21.81 3.80 -18.24
CA LEU A 96 21.65 2.56 -18.99
C LEU A 96 22.70 2.49 -20.12
N PRO A 97 23.33 1.32 -20.33
CA PRO A 97 24.18 1.10 -21.49
C PRO A 97 23.41 1.44 -22.78
N LEU A 98 24.06 2.15 -23.71
CA LEU A 98 23.40 2.68 -24.90
C LEU A 98 22.65 1.61 -25.71
N GLU A 99 23.19 0.39 -25.79
CA GLU A 99 22.54 -0.70 -26.51
C GLU A 99 21.28 -1.21 -25.80
N GLU A 100 21.25 -1.19 -24.46
CA GLU A 100 20.05 -1.48 -23.67
C GLU A 100 19.02 -0.35 -23.82
N ALA A 101 19.46 0.90 -23.77
CA ALA A 101 18.59 2.06 -23.95
C ALA A 101 17.91 2.08 -25.33
N LYS A 102 18.62 1.72 -26.41
CA LYS A 102 18.04 1.60 -27.76
C LYS A 102 17.04 0.46 -27.91
N ALA A 103 17.10 -0.55 -27.05
CA ALA A 103 16.16 -1.66 -27.04
C ALA A 103 14.85 -1.33 -26.30
N LEU A 104 14.79 -0.18 -25.61
CA LEU A 104 13.58 0.29 -24.95
C LEU A 104 12.46 0.59 -25.97
N PRO A 105 11.18 0.52 -25.55
CA PRO A 105 10.08 1.05 -26.34
C PRO A 105 10.30 2.52 -26.71
N GLN A 106 9.77 2.96 -27.86
CA GLN A 106 10.04 4.29 -28.41
C GLN A 106 9.86 5.45 -27.41
N PRO A 107 8.76 5.55 -26.62
CA PRO A 107 8.61 6.64 -25.64
C PRO A 107 9.70 6.62 -24.55
N ALA A 108 10.08 5.43 -24.09
CA ALA A 108 11.13 5.26 -23.08
C ALA A 108 12.51 5.64 -23.64
N TRP A 109 12.80 5.26 -24.89
CA TRP A 109 14.03 5.70 -25.58
C TRP A 109 14.09 7.22 -25.76
N ASN A 110 12.97 7.84 -26.14
CA ASN A 110 12.90 9.29 -26.28
C ASN A 110 13.14 10.00 -24.95
N MET A 111 12.55 9.49 -23.85
CA MET A 111 12.80 10.01 -22.50
C MET A 111 14.25 9.83 -22.07
N PHE A 112 14.85 8.66 -22.30
CA PHE A 112 16.27 8.41 -22.00
C PHE A 112 17.17 9.45 -22.66
N ALA A 113 16.89 9.76 -23.93
CA ALA A 113 17.69 10.70 -24.67
C ALA A 113 17.37 12.17 -24.35
N LEU A 114 16.14 12.49 -23.95
CA LEU A 114 15.79 13.81 -23.43
C LEU A 114 16.53 14.11 -22.12
N LEU A 115 16.55 13.16 -21.18
CA LEU A 115 17.27 13.31 -19.92
C LEU A 115 18.80 13.41 -20.11
N ASN A 116 19.33 12.79 -21.17
CA ASN A 116 20.74 12.87 -21.55
C ASN A 116 21.04 14.00 -22.57
N MET A 117 20.08 14.90 -22.82
CA MET A 117 20.25 15.97 -23.80
C MET A 117 21.24 17.03 -23.30
N THR A 118 22.14 17.44 -24.20
CA THR A 118 23.12 18.51 -24.00
C THR A 118 22.87 19.61 -25.05
N PRO A 119 23.44 20.81 -24.89
CA PRO A 119 23.38 21.82 -25.95
C PRO A 119 23.90 21.34 -27.32
N ALA A 120 24.86 20.40 -27.33
CA ALA A 120 25.39 19.82 -28.56
C ALA A 120 24.49 18.77 -29.21
N SER A 121 23.67 18.06 -28.42
CA SER A 121 22.76 17.02 -28.93
C SER A 121 21.31 17.50 -29.08
N ALA A 122 21.00 18.72 -28.64
CA ALA A 122 19.69 19.35 -28.80
C ALA A 122 19.30 19.47 -30.28
N ARG A 123 18.11 18.98 -30.62
CA ARG A 123 17.56 19.06 -31.98
C ARG A 123 16.64 20.27 -32.07
N LEU A 124 16.99 21.20 -32.96
CA LEU A 124 16.26 22.47 -33.14
C LEU A 124 15.35 22.47 -34.38
N ASP A 125 15.58 21.54 -35.30
CA ASP A 125 14.78 21.43 -36.51
C ASP A 125 13.32 21.13 -36.18
N GLY A 126 12.40 21.84 -36.84
CA GLY A 126 10.97 21.70 -36.59
C GLY A 126 10.45 22.48 -35.36
N THR A 127 11.32 23.19 -34.64
CA THR A 127 10.95 24.07 -33.52
C THR A 127 11.08 25.54 -33.89
N SER A 128 10.55 26.44 -33.07
CA SER A 128 10.76 27.89 -33.18
C SER A 128 12.24 28.30 -33.03
N LEU A 129 13.09 27.39 -32.53
CA LEU A 129 14.53 27.58 -32.39
C LEU A 129 15.34 27.24 -33.64
N ALA A 130 14.72 26.74 -34.71
CA ALA A 130 15.43 26.44 -35.96
C ALA A 130 16.20 27.65 -36.53
N GLY A 131 15.71 28.87 -36.26
CA GLY A 131 16.38 30.13 -36.62
C GLY A 131 17.75 30.32 -35.94
N LEU A 132 18.05 29.62 -34.85
CA LEU A 132 19.38 29.64 -34.21
C LEU A 132 20.49 29.15 -35.12
N THR A 133 20.18 28.24 -36.06
CA THR A 133 21.13 27.78 -37.07
C THR A 133 21.59 28.94 -37.95
N ALA A 134 20.66 29.72 -38.49
CA ALA A 134 20.98 30.90 -39.29
C ALA A 134 21.74 31.97 -38.47
N VAL A 135 21.36 32.18 -37.20
CA VAL A 135 22.05 33.10 -36.29
C VAL A 135 23.49 32.64 -36.04
N GLY A 136 23.72 31.35 -35.78
CA GLY A 136 25.05 30.79 -35.58
C GLY A 136 25.92 30.88 -36.82
N GLU A 137 25.39 30.53 -37.99
CA GLU A 137 26.08 30.65 -39.29
C GLU A 137 26.55 32.08 -39.56
N ALA A 138 25.73 33.09 -39.24
CA ALA A 138 26.05 34.49 -39.46
C ALA A 138 27.27 34.99 -38.65
N VAL A 139 27.54 34.38 -37.50
CA VAL A 139 28.66 34.74 -36.61
C VAL A 139 29.73 33.64 -36.53
N GLY A 140 29.64 32.60 -37.38
CA GLY A 140 30.62 31.53 -37.47
C GLY A 140 30.70 30.61 -36.24
N ILE A 141 29.61 30.46 -35.48
CA ILE A 141 29.53 29.57 -34.32
C ILE A 141 28.42 28.52 -34.48
N SER A 142 28.51 27.42 -33.76
CA SER A 142 27.45 26.43 -33.73
C SER A 142 26.26 26.89 -32.88
N PRO A 143 25.01 26.50 -33.21
CA PRO A 143 23.84 26.75 -32.35
C PRO A 143 24.00 26.18 -30.94
N SER A 144 24.73 25.07 -30.82
CA SER A 144 25.08 24.46 -29.54
C SER A 144 25.90 25.38 -28.64
N ARG A 145 26.75 26.25 -29.21
CA ARG A 145 27.50 27.25 -28.44
C ARG A 145 26.57 28.31 -27.88
N ILE A 146 25.62 28.78 -28.69
CA ILE A 146 24.62 29.77 -28.27
C ILE A 146 23.76 29.21 -27.12
N LEU A 147 23.31 27.96 -27.24
CA LEU A 147 22.51 27.29 -26.21
C LEU A 147 23.32 27.04 -24.92
N ALA A 148 24.58 26.63 -25.05
CA ALA A 148 25.49 26.43 -23.93
C ALA A 148 25.71 27.73 -23.15
N ASP A 149 26.01 28.82 -23.85
CA ASP A 149 26.22 30.14 -23.26
C ASP A 149 24.92 30.63 -22.59
N LEU A 150 23.75 30.48 -23.25
CA LEU A 150 22.44 30.84 -22.68
C LEU A 150 22.09 30.07 -21.40
N ALA A 151 22.36 28.76 -21.39
CA ALA A 151 22.10 27.88 -20.25
C ALA A 151 23.13 28.03 -19.13
N GLY A 152 24.29 28.65 -19.41
CA GLY A 152 25.40 28.73 -18.48
C GLY A 152 26.08 27.38 -18.21
N VAL A 153 26.04 26.45 -19.17
CA VAL A 153 26.60 25.09 -19.07
C VAL A 153 27.53 24.80 -20.24
N GLY A 154 28.39 23.79 -20.12
CA GLY A 154 29.23 23.32 -21.21
C GLY A 154 28.42 22.69 -22.36
N PRO A 155 28.91 22.71 -23.63
CA PRO A 155 28.17 22.13 -24.77
C PRO A 155 27.83 20.64 -24.64
N ASN A 156 28.60 19.90 -23.83
CA ASN A 156 28.41 18.47 -23.56
C ASN A 156 27.90 18.20 -22.14
N GLU A 157 27.56 19.24 -21.38
CA GLU A 157 26.97 19.09 -20.06
C GLU A 157 25.45 18.90 -20.21
N PRO A 158 24.82 18.04 -19.38
CA PRO A 158 23.37 17.87 -19.39
C PRO A 158 22.65 19.18 -19.09
N LEU A 159 21.56 19.46 -19.81
CA LEU A 159 20.74 20.66 -19.61
C LEU A 159 19.99 20.67 -18.27
N ALA A 160 19.65 19.48 -17.75
CA ALA A 160 18.90 19.33 -16.51
C ALA A 160 19.61 18.36 -15.56
N ALA A 161 19.80 18.76 -14.30
CA ALA A 161 20.26 17.86 -13.26
C ALA A 161 19.11 16.94 -12.80
N PRO A 162 19.36 15.64 -12.52
CA PRO A 162 18.33 14.71 -12.05
C PRO A 162 17.53 15.21 -10.84
N SER A 163 18.19 15.88 -9.89
CA SER A 163 17.54 16.42 -8.69
C SER A 163 16.48 17.49 -9.00
N ALA A 164 16.69 18.30 -10.04
CA ALA A 164 15.69 19.28 -10.46
C ALA A 164 14.43 18.61 -11.03
N VAL A 165 14.60 17.50 -11.75
CA VAL A 165 13.49 16.69 -12.28
C VAL A 165 12.75 16.00 -11.14
N THR A 166 13.48 15.39 -10.19
CA THR A 166 12.88 14.72 -9.03
C THR A 166 11.94 15.64 -8.25
N ASP A 167 12.36 16.87 -7.95
CA ASP A 167 11.53 17.81 -7.19
C ASP A 167 10.18 18.06 -7.88
N VAL A 168 10.19 18.20 -9.20
CA VAL A 168 8.97 18.46 -9.98
C VAL A 168 8.08 17.23 -10.03
N VAL A 169 8.66 16.04 -10.25
CA VAL A 169 7.90 14.78 -10.25
C VAL A 169 7.23 14.55 -8.90
N LEU A 170 7.95 14.75 -7.79
CA LEU A 170 7.37 14.62 -6.46
C LEU A 170 6.26 15.65 -6.23
N ASP A 171 6.46 16.90 -6.67
CA ASP A 171 5.52 17.99 -6.44
C ASP A 171 4.25 17.92 -7.29
N GLN A 172 4.38 17.51 -8.55
CA GLN A 172 3.31 17.62 -9.54
C GLN A 172 2.65 16.29 -9.87
N VAL A 173 3.38 15.18 -9.77
CA VAL A 173 2.89 13.85 -10.11
C VAL A 173 2.55 13.07 -8.84
N VAL A 174 3.49 12.93 -7.90
CA VAL A 174 3.24 12.12 -6.69
C VAL A 174 2.28 12.84 -5.74
N ALA A 175 2.57 14.09 -5.38
CA ALA A 175 1.80 14.83 -4.37
C ALA A 175 0.36 15.14 -4.79
N THR A 176 0.05 15.08 -6.09
CA THR A 176 -1.30 15.31 -6.62
C THR A 176 -2.12 14.03 -6.71
N HIS A 177 -1.47 12.86 -6.55
CA HIS A 177 -2.15 11.57 -6.56
C HIS A 177 -3.02 11.39 -5.30
N PRO A 178 -4.33 11.08 -5.43
CA PRO A 178 -5.24 10.97 -4.29
C PRO A 178 -4.77 9.97 -3.21
N ARG A 179 -4.25 8.81 -3.61
CA ARG A 179 -3.73 7.79 -2.69
C ARG A 179 -2.34 8.08 -2.09
N ALA A 180 -1.65 9.12 -2.55
CA ALA A 180 -0.40 9.57 -1.94
C ALA A 180 -0.61 10.70 -0.91
N ARG A 181 -1.82 11.23 -0.81
CA ARG A 181 -2.17 12.33 0.11
C ARG A 181 -2.69 11.86 1.45
N VAL A 182 -3.32 10.68 1.49
CA VAL A 182 -3.93 10.12 2.70
C VAL A 182 -3.66 8.64 2.80
N ARG A 183 -3.59 8.14 4.04
CA ARG A 183 -3.51 6.72 4.40
C ARG A 183 -4.62 6.34 5.35
N SER A 184 -4.97 5.06 5.37
CA SER A 184 -5.84 4.51 6.41
C SER A 184 -5.09 4.42 7.75
N GLY A 185 -5.83 4.54 8.85
CA GLY A 185 -5.33 4.40 10.20
C GLY A 185 -6.47 4.21 11.20
N PRO A 186 -6.18 4.21 12.51
CA PRO A 186 -7.20 3.98 13.53
C PRO A 186 -8.22 5.12 13.55
N VAL A 187 -9.49 4.78 13.82
CA VAL A 187 -10.53 5.78 14.03
C VAL A 187 -10.35 6.40 15.41
N THR A 188 -10.15 7.72 15.46
CA THR A 188 -9.97 8.49 16.70
C THR A 188 -10.95 9.66 16.73
N ALA A 189 -11.03 10.37 17.86
CA ALA A 189 -11.85 11.57 17.96
C ALA A 189 -11.41 12.66 16.95
N ASP A 190 -10.10 12.74 16.67
CA ASP A 190 -9.51 13.70 15.74
C ASP A 190 -9.57 13.22 14.28
N HIS A 191 -9.67 11.90 14.04
CA HIS A 191 -9.79 11.27 12.73
C HIS A 191 -10.97 10.28 12.69
N PRO A 192 -12.23 10.77 12.71
CA PRO A 192 -13.41 9.90 12.79
C PRO A 192 -13.63 9.03 11.55
N GLU A 193 -13.09 9.44 10.40
CA GLU A 193 -13.10 8.67 9.16
C GLU A 193 -11.94 7.68 9.02
N GLY A 194 -10.97 7.70 9.94
CA GLY A 194 -9.80 6.81 9.90
C GLY A 194 -8.80 7.12 8.78
N PHE A 195 -8.81 8.36 8.24
CA PHE A 195 -7.83 8.82 7.26
C PHE A 195 -6.84 9.81 7.89
N TYR A 196 -5.56 9.63 7.55
CA TYR A 196 -4.45 10.43 8.04
C TYR A 196 -3.70 11.01 6.85
N ASP A 197 -3.27 12.27 6.96
CA ASP A 197 -2.47 12.91 5.92
C ASP A 197 -1.10 12.24 5.80
N VAL A 198 -0.66 12.06 4.55
CA VAL A 198 0.69 11.62 4.22
C VAL A 198 1.48 12.84 3.80
N GLU A 199 2.68 12.99 4.38
CA GLU A 199 3.55 14.12 4.08
C GLU A 199 3.95 14.14 2.58
N LYS A 200 4.03 15.34 2.01
CA LYS A 200 4.38 15.54 0.61
C LYS A 200 5.72 14.87 0.27
N GLY A 201 5.75 14.11 -0.82
CA GLY A 201 6.96 13.39 -1.25
C GLY A 201 7.13 12.03 -0.58
N LYS A 202 6.14 11.57 0.20
CA LYS A 202 6.11 10.22 0.77
C LYS A 202 4.93 9.42 0.24
N ILE A 203 5.00 8.11 0.42
CA ILE A 203 3.86 7.20 0.30
C ILE A 203 3.78 6.29 1.52
N ALA A 204 2.56 6.05 2.00
CA ALA A 204 2.32 5.06 3.03
C ALA A 204 2.52 3.66 2.47
N LEU A 205 3.33 2.83 3.13
CA LEU A 205 3.46 1.40 2.88
C LEU A 205 2.63 0.62 3.91
N THR A 206 2.02 -0.47 3.46
CA THR A 206 1.18 -1.33 4.27
C THR A 206 1.67 -2.77 4.23
N LEU A 207 1.18 -3.61 5.15
CA LEU A 207 1.51 -5.04 5.16
C LEU A 207 1.05 -5.74 3.88
N TYR A 208 0.03 -5.22 3.20
CA TYR A 208 -0.41 -5.69 1.89
C TYR A 208 0.66 -5.52 0.81
N ASP A 209 1.44 -4.44 0.86
CA ASP A 209 2.54 -4.23 -0.08
C ASP A 209 3.60 -5.30 0.11
N VAL A 210 3.99 -5.59 1.36
CA VAL A 210 4.95 -6.67 1.66
C VAL A 210 4.40 -8.04 1.27
N ALA A 211 3.14 -8.33 1.61
CA ALA A 211 2.49 -9.60 1.29
C ALA A 211 2.44 -9.86 -0.23
N THR A 212 2.28 -8.80 -1.04
CA THR A 212 2.23 -8.90 -2.50
C THR A 212 3.58 -8.67 -3.18
N ASP A 213 4.68 -8.63 -2.42
CA ASP A 213 6.02 -8.35 -2.96
C ASP A 213 6.05 -7.06 -3.80
N PHE A 214 5.39 -6.02 -3.29
CA PHE A 214 5.19 -4.69 -3.86
C PHE A 214 4.34 -4.60 -5.14
N ALA A 215 3.76 -5.71 -5.60
CA ALA A 215 2.86 -5.72 -6.76
C ALA A 215 1.61 -4.82 -6.57
N SER A 216 1.10 -4.69 -5.34
CA SER A 216 -0.03 -3.82 -5.02
C SER A 216 0.26 -2.33 -5.21
N LEU A 217 1.53 -1.89 -5.23
CA LEU A 217 1.87 -0.47 -5.37
C LEU A 217 1.34 0.09 -6.70
N SER A 218 1.40 -0.68 -7.80
CA SER A 218 0.82 -0.26 -9.08
C SER A 218 -0.70 -0.21 -9.09
N GLU A 219 -1.38 -1.01 -8.27
CA GLU A 219 -2.83 -0.90 -8.10
C GLU A 219 -3.19 0.37 -7.34
N ARG A 220 -2.44 0.68 -6.27
CA ARG A 220 -2.73 1.82 -5.39
C ARG A 220 -2.29 3.16 -5.97
N PHE A 221 -1.16 3.20 -6.67
CA PHE A 221 -0.56 4.42 -7.25
C PHE A 221 -0.65 4.47 -8.78
N GLY A 222 -1.48 3.59 -9.36
CA GLY A 222 -1.94 3.65 -10.75
C GLY A 222 -3.06 4.67 -10.95
N ARG A 223 -3.93 4.47 -11.94
CA ARG A 223 -5.04 5.40 -12.23
C ARG A 223 -6.01 5.50 -11.05
N ALA A 224 -6.30 6.72 -10.60
CA ALA A 224 -7.20 6.96 -9.47
C ALA A 224 -8.13 8.16 -9.73
N PRO A 225 -9.44 8.06 -9.42
CA PRO A 225 -10.35 9.21 -9.52
C PRO A 225 -9.94 10.30 -8.51
N LEU A 226 -10.00 11.57 -8.93
CA LEU A 226 -9.67 12.70 -8.04
C LEU A 226 -10.72 12.89 -6.95
N ASP A 227 -11.96 12.52 -7.23
CA ASP A 227 -13.08 12.52 -6.29
C ASP A 227 -13.64 11.08 -6.19
N PRO A 228 -13.44 10.38 -5.05
CA PRO A 228 -13.97 9.03 -4.84
C PRO A 228 -15.51 8.95 -4.98
N ALA A 229 -16.24 10.03 -4.74
CA ALA A 229 -17.69 10.07 -4.91
C ALA A 229 -18.11 10.20 -6.38
N ARG A 230 -17.17 10.50 -7.29
CA ARG A 230 -17.39 10.64 -8.73
C ARG A 230 -16.35 9.82 -9.51
N PRO A 231 -16.47 8.48 -9.51
CA PRO A 231 -15.49 7.60 -10.15
C PRO A 231 -15.35 7.83 -11.67
N GLU A 232 -16.41 8.31 -12.33
CA GLU A 232 -16.42 8.66 -13.76
C GLU A 232 -15.87 10.07 -14.05
N GLY A 233 -15.47 10.82 -13.01
CA GLY A 233 -14.92 12.17 -13.13
C GLY A 233 -13.46 12.20 -13.59
N PRO A 234 -12.82 13.39 -13.55
CA PRO A 234 -11.39 13.51 -13.79
C PRO A 234 -10.59 12.58 -12.88
N ALA A 235 -9.59 11.92 -13.45
CA ALA A 235 -8.75 10.96 -12.75
C ALA A 235 -7.28 11.34 -12.92
N HIS A 236 -6.53 11.12 -11.85
CA HIS A 236 -5.08 11.08 -11.93
C HIS A 236 -4.67 9.81 -12.71
N PRO A 237 -3.75 9.88 -13.68
CA PRO A 237 -3.35 8.72 -14.50
C PRO A 237 -2.56 7.67 -13.72
N GLY A 238 -1.95 8.08 -12.61
CA GLY A 238 -1.04 7.26 -11.81
C GLY A 238 0.41 7.62 -12.10
N PHE A 239 1.32 7.07 -11.30
CA PHE A 239 2.77 7.26 -11.50
C PHE A 239 3.58 5.96 -11.41
N LEU A 240 2.93 4.85 -11.03
CA LEU A 240 3.49 3.51 -11.08
C LEU A 240 2.62 2.63 -11.96
N ARG A 241 3.25 2.02 -12.98
CA ARG A 241 2.60 1.04 -13.86
C ARG A 241 2.82 -0.39 -13.38
N SER A 242 3.98 -0.66 -12.79
CA SER A 242 4.30 -1.92 -12.14
C SER A 242 5.37 -1.71 -11.08
N ALA A 243 5.35 -2.52 -10.03
CA ALA A 243 6.45 -2.67 -9.10
C ALA A 243 6.48 -4.13 -8.63
N SER A 244 7.66 -4.73 -8.44
CA SER A 244 7.76 -6.04 -7.83
C SER A 244 9.16 -6.31 -7.26
N GLY A 245 9.22 -7.21 -6.28
CA GLY A 245 10.47 -7.68 -5.70
C GLY A 245 11.02 -6.71 -4.68
N LEU A 246 10.76 -6.96 -3.41
CA LEU A 246 11.55 -6.39 -2.33
C LEU A 246 12.85 -7.19 -2.20
N SER A 247 13.99 -6.50 -2.16
CA SER A 247 15.28 -7.16 -1.90
C SER A 247 15.24 -7.89 -0.56
N THR A 248 15.41 -9.20 -0.61
CA THR A 248 15.44 -10.06 0.57
C THR A 248 16.83 -10.69 0.73
N ALA A 249 17.24 -10.89 1.97
CA ALA A 249 18.43 -11.68 2.30
C ALA A 249 18.14 -13.19 2.12
N GLU A 250 19.20 -14.02 2.20
CA GLU A 250 19.04 -15.47 2.19
C GLU A 250 18.03 -15.91 3.27
N GLY A 251 16.99 -16.66 2.85
CA GLY A 251 15.93 -17.15 3.73
C GLY A 251 14.58 -16.45 3.62
N GLY A 252 14.50 -15.35 2.86
CA GLY A 252 13.27 -14.62 2.52
C GLY A 252 12.66 -13.84 3.69
N PHE A 253 11.74 -12.92 3.40
CA PHE A 253 11.05 -12.12 4.41
C PHE A 253 10.32 -13.00 5.43
N ARG A 254 10.50 -12.71 6.72
CA ARG A 254 9.76 -13.33 7.83
C ARG A 254 9.45 -12.30 8.89
N MET A 255 8.21 -12.30 9.35
CA MET A 255 7.75 -11.50 10.46
C MET A 255 7.28 -12.42 11.58
N THR A 256 7.95 -12.42 12.72
CA THR A 256 7.54 -13.16 13.90
C THR A 256 6.86 -12.21 14.87
N VAL A 257 5.61 -12.51 15.20
CA VAL A 257 4.83 -11.78 16.21
C VAL A 257 4.67 -12.69 17.42
N ARG A 258 4.91 -12.15 18.62
CA ARG A 258 4.62 -12.83 19.89
C ARG A 258 3.41 -12.22 20.55
N LEU A 259 2.59 -13.08 21.13
CA LEU A 259 1.34 -12.69 21.77
C LEU A 259 1.03 -13.61 22.95
N ASP A 260 0.39 -13.05 23.96
CA ASP A 260 -0.06 -13.74 25.16
C ASP A 260 -1.57 -13.95 25.03
N VAL A 261 -1.96 -15.18 24.68
CA VAL A 261 -3.39 -15.51 24.47
C VAL A 261 -3.74 -16.89 24.99
N ASN A 262 -5.03 -17.08 25.26
CA ASN A 262 -5.58 -18.40 25.44
C ASN A 262 -5.67 -19.12 24.08
N ALA A 263 -4.92 -20.21 23.92
CA ALA A 263 -4.84 -20.95 22.65
C ALA A 263 -6.07 -21.84 22.35
N LEU A 264 -6.99 -21.99 23.31
CA LEU A 264 -8.17 -22.84 23.19
C LEU A 264 -9.46 -22.02 23.08
N PRO A 265 -10.40 -22.38 22.19
CA PRO A 265 -11.66 -21.67 22.12
C PRO A 265 -12.51 -21.95 23.36
N TYR A 266 -13.25 -20.94 23.80
CA TYR A 266 -14.29 -21.10 24.80
C TYR A 266 -15.42 -21.97 24.25
N ARG A 267 -16.08 -22.72 25.13
CA ARG A 267 -17.25 -23.54 24.77
C ARG A 267 -18.51 -22.79 25.11
N GLY A 268 -19.37 -22.63 24.11
CA GLY A 268 -20.66 -21.97 24.23
C GLY A 268 -21.81 -22.79 23.69
N ILE A 269 -22.99 -22.17 23.65
CA ILE A 269 -24.23 -22.80 23.21
C ILE A 269 -24.82 -22.01 22.05
N ASP A 270 -25.09 -22.71 20.95
CA ASP A 270 -26.15 -22.32 20.00
C ASP A 270 -27.48 -22.73 20.64
N ALA A 271 -28.25 -21.74 21.10
CA ALA A 271 -29.46 -21.97 21.87
C ALA A 271 -30.57 -22.58 20.99
N SER A 272 -30.63 -22.21 19.71
CA SER A 272 -31.63 -22.71 18.76
C SER A 272 -31.55 -24.22 18.60
N HIS A 273 -30.36 -24.81 18.68
CA HIS A 273 -30.15 -26.25 18.59
C HIS A 273 -29.82 -26.92 19.93
N ALA A 274 -29.57 -26.13 20.98
CA ALA A 274 -28.93 -26.55 22.22
C ALA A 274 -27.68 -27.38 21.96
N ARG A 275 -26.73 -26.80 21.20
CA ARG A 275 -25.48 -27.47 20.81
C ARG A 275 -24.26 -26.71 21.25
N VAL A 276 -23.22 -27.47 21.57
CA VAL A 276 -21.91 -26.89 21.87
C VAL A 276 -21.34 -26.23 20.62
N ALA A 277 -21.17 -24.92 20.71
CA ALA A 277 -20.40 -24.10 19.78
C ALA A 277 -19.06 -23.71 20.42
N SER A 278 -18.14 -23.20 19.62
CA SER A 278 -16.82 -22.76 20.06
C SER A 278 -16.64 -21.30 19.68
N VAL A 279 -16.24 -20.47 20.63
CA VAL A 279 -16.03 -19.03 20.45
C VAL A 279 -14.57 -18.72 20.73
N ASN A 280 -13.92 -18.05 19.78
CA ASN A 280 -12.59 -17.48 19.98
C ASN A 280 -12.76 -16.00 20.31
N SER A 281 -12.78 -15.67 21.60
CA SER A 281 -12.98 -14.29 22.05
C SER A 281 -11.64 -13.71 22.51
N ILE A 282 -11.04 -12.89 21.65
CA ILE A 282 -9.81 -12.12 21.95
C ILE A 282 -10.12 -10.63 22.10
N GLY A 283 -11.27 -10.18 21.57
CA GLY A 283 -11.63 -8.77 21.46
C GLY A 283 -11.60 -7.99 22.77
N GLY A 284 -12.09 -8.58 23.86
CA GLY A 284 -12.08 -7.96 25.19
C GLY A 284 -10.71 -7.96 25.87
N GLN A 285 -9.76 -8.80 25.44
CA GLN A 285 -8.47 -9.02 26.11
C GLN A 285 -7.28 -8.44 25.34
N MET A 286 -7.55 -7.80 24.20
CA MET A 286 -6.54 -7.27 23.28
C MET A 286 -5.51 -6.33 23.93
N GLY A 287 -5.90 -5.55 24.94
CA GLY A 287 -4.99 -4.64 25.64
C GLY A 287 -3.85 -5.36 26.38
N HIS A 288 -3.99 -6.67 26.61
CA HIS A 288 -3.01 -7.52 27.28
C HIS A 288 -2.44 -8.62 26.35
N ALA A 289 -2.93 -8.72 25.11
CA ALA A 289 -2.51 -9.77 24.19
C ALA A 289 -1.08 -9.56 23.65
N PHE A 290 -0.54 -8.35 23.74
CA PHE A 290 0.82 -8.01 23.32
C PHE A 290 1.59 -7.37 24.46
N ASP A 291 2.72 -7.97 24.86
CA ASP A 291 3.68 -7.30 25.73
C ASP A 291 4.60 -6.41 24.90
N PHE A 292 4.17 -5.17 24.65
CA PHE A 292 4.99 -4.18 23.94
C PHE A 292 6.23 -3.75 24.74
N SER A 293 6.35 -4.11 26.02
CA SER A 293 7.56 -3.86 26.79
C SER A 293 8.69 -4.83 26.46
N ASP A 294 8.39 -6.00 25.88
CA ASP A 294 9.40 -6.93 25.35
C ASP A 294 9.92 -6.44 23.99
N PRO A 295 11.20 -6.06 23.85
CA PRO A 295 11.81 -5.71 22.57
C PRO A 295 11.87 -6.88 21.57
N HIS A 296 11.32 -8.05 21.86
CA HIS A 296 11.16 -9.17 20.93
C HIS A 296 9.69 -9.52 20.60
N TRP A 297 8.73 -8.67 20.99
CA TRP A 297 7.31 -8.83 20.65
C TRP A 297 7.08 -8.89 19.12
N LEU A 298 7.91 -8.16 18.35
CA LEU A 298 7.98 -8.24 16.89
C LEU A 298 9.43 -8.44 16.44
N ASP A 299 9.66 -9.41 15.58
CA ASP A 299 10.95 -9.63 14.92
C ASP A 299 10.75 -9.71 13.40
N VAL A 300 11.49 -8.92 12.64
CA VAL A 300 11.43 -8.86 11.18
C VAL A 300 12.78 -9.25 10.63
N GLN A 301 12.82 -10.34 9.88
CA GLN A 301 14.04 -10.94 9.33
C GLN A 301 13.95 -11.08 7.81
N GLY A 302 15.11 -11.29 7.18
CA GLY A 302 15.20 -11.59 5.75
C GLY A 302 15.05 -10.39 4.83
N LEU A 303 15.05 -9.17 5.38
CA LEU A 303 15.26 -7.94 4.62
C LEU A 303 16.77 -7.75 4.35
N ALA A 304 17.12 -7.31 3.15
CA ALA A 304 18.51 -6.93 2.83
C ALA A 304 18.93 -5.69 3.66
N GLU A 305 20.21 -5.54 4.00
CA GLU A 305 20.71 -4.37 4.77
C GLU A 305 20.33 -3.06 4.08
N ASP A 306 20.57 -2.99 2.77
CA ASP A 306 20.11 -1.94 1.87
C ASP A 306 18.89 -2.43 1.10
N LEU A 307 17.73 -1.80 1.33
CA LEU A 307 16.49 -2.14 0.65
C LEU A 307 16.48 -1.60 -0.79
N SER A 308 16.08 -2.44 -1.73
CA SER A 308 15.82 -2.07 -3.12
C SER A 308 14.56 -2.73 -3.67
N ILE A 309 13.94 -2.06 -4.64
CA ILE A 309 12.87 -2.62 -5.46
C ILE A 309 13.49 -3.21 -6.72
N ARG A 310 13.37 -4.53 -6.90
CA ARG A 310 13.98 -5.31 -7.98
C ARG A 310 13.51 -4.83 -9.36
N GLU A 311 12.21 -4.57 -9.52
CA GLU A 311 11.64 -4.09 -10.77
C GLU A 311 10.58 -3.03 -10.51
N MET A 312 10.67 -1.89 -11.19
CA MET A 312 9.68 -0.84 -11.11
C MET A 312 9.54 -0.17 -12.48
N THR A 313 8.31 0.15 -12.87
CA THR A 313 8.03 0.94 -14.08
C THR A 313 7.29 2.20 -13.66
N MET A 314 7.99 3.33 -13.69
CA MET A 314 7.39 4.65 -13.49
C MET A 314 6.74 5.15 -14.78
N THR A 315 5.70 5.98 -14.64
CA THR A 315 5.03 6.57 -15.79
C THR A 315 4.56 7.98 -15.50
N ILE A 316 4.53 8.82 -16.55
CA ILE A 316 3.91 10.15 -16.54
C ILE A 316 3.11 10.22 -17.84
N ALA A 317 1.85 10.64 -17.74
CA ALA A 317 0.98 10.69 -18.92
C ALA A 317 1.22 11.98 -19.70
N GLU A 318 1.26 11.86 -21.01
CA GLU A 318 1.30 12.99 -21.94
C GLU A 318 -0.08 13.68 -21.99
N ASP A 319 -0.10 14.99 -22.24
CA ASP A 319 -1.31 15.64 -22.72
C ASP A 319 -1.63 15.14 -24.15
N PRO A 320 -2.89 14.76 -24.46
CA PRO A 320 -3.24 14.30 -25.80
C PRO A 320 -3.21 15.42 -26.86
N THR A 321 -2.84 16.65 -26.49
CA THR A 321 -2.76 17.80 -27.39
C THR A 321 -1.41 18.48 -27.30
N TYR A 322 -0.87 18.85 -28.47
CA TYR A 322 0.32 19.67 -28.56
C TYR A 322 0.13 21.01 -27.83
N LEU A 323 0.99 21.30 -26.84
CA LEU A 323 0.95 22.54 -26.08
C LEU A 323 2.01 23.50 -26.61
N ALA A 324 1.57 24.43 -27.47
CA ALA A 324 2.46 25.40 -28.10
C ALA A 324 3.20 26.26 -27.07
N PRO A 325 4.47 26.61 -27.30
CA PRO A 325 5.25 27.45 -26.40
C PRO A 325 4.66 28.87 -26.29
N GLY A 326 4.84 29.49 -25.13
CA GLY A 326 4.50 30.89 -24.89
C GLY A 326 5.34 31.86 -25.73
N THR A 327 4.69 32.92 -26.20
CA THR A 327 5.31 33.98 -27.04
C THR A 327 5.20 35.38 -26.42
N SER A 328 4.59 35.48 -25.24
CA SER A 328 4.38 36.72 -24.51
C SER A 328 4.78 36.55 -23.05
N ARG A 329 5.35 37.62 -22.47
CA ARG A 329 5.62 37.70 -21.03
C ARG A 329 4.35 37.72 -20.19
N ASP A 330 3.28 38.26 -20.76
CA ASP A 330 1.99 38.37 -20.10
C ASP A 330 1.09 37.18 -20.44
N PRO A 331 0.34 36.64 -19.45
CA PRO A 331 0.30 37.07 -18.06
C PRO A 331 1.57 36.69 -17.27
N ARG A 332 2.14 37.66 -16.56
CA ARG A 332 3.26 37.41 -15.63
C ARG A 332 2.80 36.57 -14.42
N PRO A 333 3.67 35.72 -13.84
CA PRO A 333 5.10 35.56 -14.17
C PRO A 333 5.39 34.45 -15.20
N LEU A 334 4.37 33.80 -15.75
CA LEU A 334 4.53 32.53 -16.49
C LEU A 334 4.40 32.67 -18.01
N GLY A 335 3.91 33.81 -18.49
CA GLY A 335 3.61 34.03 -19.90
C GLY A 335 2.27 33.42 -20.32
N ASN A 336 2.01 33.46 -21.62
CA ASN A 336 0.75 33.02 -22.23
C ASN A 336 0.74 31.55 -22.66
N SER A 337 1.74 30.75 -22.27
CA SER A 337 1.80 29.34 -22.63
C SER A 337 0.58 28.58 -22.07
N PRO A 338 -0.17 27.81 -22.90
CA PRO A 338 -1.31 27.03 -22.45
C PRO A 338 -0.92 25.92 -21.45
N VAL A 339 0.35 25.53 -21.42
CA VAL A 339 0.90 24.50 -20.52
C VAL A 339 0.58 24.78 -19.05
N TRP A 340 0.47 26.06 -18.65
CA TRP A 340 0.19 26.42 -17.27
C TRP A 340 -1.24 26.11 -16.80
N ASN A 341 -2.15 25.85 -17.75
CA ASN A 341 -3.52 25.40 -17.48
C ASN A 341 -3.67 23.87 -17.57
N ALA A 342 -2.65 23.16 -18.05
CA ALA A 342 -2.65 21.70 -18.10
C ALA A 342 -2.62 21.10 -16.69
N ALA A 343 -3.04 19.85 -16.58
CA ALA A 343 -3.00 19.14 -15.30
C ALA A 343 -1.56 19.07 -14.77
N PRO A 344 -1.32 19.24 -13.45
CA PRO A 344 0.02 19.18 -12.87
C PRO A 344 0.84 17.95 -13.29
N TRP A 345 0.19 16.79 -13.35
CA TRP A 345 0.81 15.51 -13.68
C TRP A 345 0.99 15.24 -15.17
N ALA A 346 0.59 16.17 -16.06
CA ALA A 346 0.84 16.02 -17.48
C ALA A 346 2.34 16.21 -17.78
N GLU A 347 2.86 15.42 -18.71
CA GLU A 347 4.27 15.44 -19.10
C GLU A 347 4.76 16.86 -19.44
N GLU A 348 4.02 17.59 -20.27
CA GLU A 348 4.32 18.95 -20.70
C GLU A 348 4.38 19.90 -19.51
N ARG A 349 3.48 19.72 -18.53
CA ARG A 349 3.43 20.53 -17.31
C ARG A 349 4.64 20.29 -16.41
N VAL A 350 5.09 19.04 -16.32
CA VAL A 350 6.32 18.62 -15.64
C VAL A 350 7.57 19.17 -16.34
N LEU A 351 7.62 19.09 -17.67
CA LEU A 351 8.73 19.62 -18.47
C LEU A 351 8.83 21.15 -18.35
N ALA A 352 7.71 21.87 -18.47
CA ALA A 352 7.67 23.33 -18.33
C ALA A 352 8.07 23.78 -16.91
N GLU A 353 7.60 23.10 -15.86
CA GLU A 353 8.01 23.42 -14.49
C GLU A 353 9.50 23.13 -14.25
N THR A 354 10.02 22.03 -14.81
CA THR A 354 11.44 21.71 -14.75
C THR A 354 12.25 22.81 -15.43
N GLY A 355 11.88 23.21 -16.65
CA GLY A 355 12.50 24.32 -17.37
C GLY A 355 12.46 25.63 -16.59
N ARG A 356 11.33 25.93 -15.92
CA ARG A 356 11.18 27.14 -15.10
C ARG A 356 12.12 27.14 -13.89
N ARG A 357 12.28 25.99 -13.22
CA ARG A 357 13.22 25.84 -12.09
C ARG A 357 14.66 25.90 -12.54
N LEU A 358 14.98 25.41 -13.74
CA LEU A 358 16.31 25.56 -14.34
C LEU A 358 16.59 27.03 -14.68
N ALA A 359 15.66 27.71 -15.34
CA ALA A 359 15.78 29.13 -15.68
C ALA A 359 16.07 30.00 -14.44
N ALA A 360 15.40 29.72 -13.32
CA ALA A 360 15.59 30.44 -12.07
C ALA A 360 17.01 30.30 -11.46
N ARG A 361 17.81 29.32 -11.91
CA ARG A 361 19.21 29.13 -11.50
C ARG A 361 20.20 29.85 -12.42
N ILE A 362 19.76 30.29 -13.60
CA ILE A 362 20.60 31.01 -14.56
C ILE A 362 20.67 32.47 -14.11
N SER A 363 21.89 32.97 -13.88
CA SER A 363 22.07 34.39 -13.58
C SER A 363 21.80 35.24 -14.83
N PRO A 364 21.14 36.40 -14.71
CA PRO A 364 20.87 37.28 -15.84
C PRO A 364 22.18 37.69 -16.52
N HIS A 365 22.25 37.50 -17.83
CA HIS A 365 23.44 37.83 -18.60
C HIS A 365 23.11 38.07 -20.07
N CYS A 366 24.08 38.66 -20.78
CA CYS A 366 24.06 38.77 -22.23
C CYS A 366 25.39 38.30 -22.79
N THR A 367 25.33 37.51 -23.86
CA THR A 367 26.50 37.10 -24.64
C THR A 367 26.42 37.75 -26.01
N THR A 368 27.50 38.40 -26.43
CA THR A 368 27.61 39.08 -27.72
C THR A 368 28.58 38.34 -28.61
N TYR A 369 28.22 38.17 -29.88
CA TYR A 369 29.03 37.52 -30.90
C TYR A 369 29.31 38.50 -32.04
N SER A 370 30.56 38.57 -32.47
CA SER A 370 30.98 39.31 -33.66
C SER A 370 30.90 38.41 -34.90
N PRO A 371 30.76 38.97 -36.12
CA PRO A 371 30.66 38.19 -37.35
C PRO A 371 31.92 37.37 -37.59
N ALA A 372 31.79 36.31 -38.37
CA ALA A 372 32.94 35.62 -38.93
C ALA A 372 33.67 36.52 -39.95
N GLY A 373 34.95 36.82 -39.72
CA GLY A 373 35.82 37.56 -40.67
C GLY A 373 36.54 38.76 -40.05
N GLU A 374 37.27 39.51 -40.88
CA GLU A 374 37.88 40.78 -40.47
C GLU A 374 36.83 41.91 -40.50
N VAL A 375 36.32 42.26 -39.32
CA VAL A 375 35.38 43.37 -39.12
C VAL A 375 36.06 44.39 -38.22
N SER A 376 35.88 45.68 -38.48
CA SER A 376 36.45 46.73 -37.64
C SER A 376 35.82 46.70 -36.24
N ASP A 377 36.63 46.57 -35.20
CA ASP A 377 36.18 46.47 -33.82
C ASP A 377 35.59 47.78 -33.25
N PRO A 378 34.60 47.71 -32.33
CA PRO A 378 33.78 46.55 -31.97
C PRO A 378 32.45 46.54 -32.74
N PHE A 379 32.20 45.50 -33.56
CA PHE A 379 30.89 45.26 -34.17
C PHE A 379 30.18 44.08 -33.48
N GLU A 380 29.02 44.37 -32.90
CA GLU A 380 28.17 43.42 -32.18
C GLU A 380 27.08 42.89 -33.12
N ALA A 381 27.32 41.73 -33.74
CA ALA A 381 26.41 41.20 -34.76
C ALA A 381 25.16 40.56 -34.17
N VAL A 382 25.36 39.80 -33.09
CA VAL A 382 24.30 39.07 -32.39
C VAL A 382 24.49 39.25 -30.90
N ARG A 383 23.40 39.57 -30.20
CA ARG A 383 23.35 39.64 -28.74
C ARG A 383 22.23 38.76 -28.21
N VAL A 384 22.59 37.78 -27.39
CA VAL A 384 21.66 36.85 -26.75
C VAL A 384 21.61 37.16 -25.27
N CYS A 385 20.43 37.47 -24.74
CA CYS A 385 20.24 37.84 -23.34
C CYS A 385 19.18 36.95 -22.67
N ILE A 386 19.42 36.59 -21.42
CA ILE A 386 18.42 36.06 -20.49
C ILE A 386 18.32 37.00 -19.28
N ASP A 387 17.10 37.35 -18.89
CA ASP A 387 16.87 38.22 -17.73
C ASP A 387 16.53 37.45 -16.44
N ALA A 388 16.28 38.19 -15.36
CA ALA A 388 15.99 37.61 -14.04
C ALA A 388 14.67 36.83 -13.97
N GLU A 389 13.79 36.98 -14.95
CA GLU A 389 12.53 36.25 -15.06
C GLU A 389 12.67 35.03 -15.97
N GLY A 390 13.86 34.79 -16.53
CA GLY A 390 14.11 33.72 -17.49
C GLY A 390 13.65 34.06 -18.91
N TRP A 391 13.39 35.33 -19.23
CA TRP A 391 13.01 35.74 -20.58
C TRP A 391 14.23 35.87 -21.48
N VAL A 392 14.18 35.19 -22.62
CA VAL A 392 15.25 35.14 -23.61
C VAL A 392 14.95 36.08 -24.76
N LYS A 393 15.96 36.85 -25.16
CA LYS A 393 15.91 37.74 -26.32
C LYS A 393 17.17 37.58 -27.16
N ILE A 394 16.99 37.45 -28.48
CA ILE A 394 18.07 37.36 -29.45
C ILE A 394 17.94 38.58 -30.37
N ASP A 395 18.84 39.54 -30.18
CA ASP A 395 18.94 40.73 -31.01
C ASP A 395 20.01 40.50 -32.09
N VAL A 396 19.66 40.75 -33.34
CA VAL A 396 20.55 40.63 -34.50
C VAL A 396 20.66 42.00 -35.16
N ASP A 397 21.87 42.47 -35.42
CA ASP A 397 22.09 43.76 -36.06
C ASP A 397 21.44 43.77 -37.47
N PRO A 398 20.74 44.85 -37.86
CA PRO A 398 20.05 44.91 -39.16
C PRO A 398 20.94 44.72 -40.40
N SER A 399 22.26 44.91 -40.27
CA SER A 399 23.20 44.68 -41.37
C SER A 399 23.57 43.19 -41.55
N VAL A 400 23.22 42.33 -40.60
CA VAL A 400 23.41 40.87 -40.69
C VAL A 400 22.24 40.26 -41.46
N ILE A 401 22.55 39.63 -42.59
CA ILE A 401 21.54 39.00 -43.44
C ILE A 401 21.39 37.53 -43.02
N LEU A 402 20.22 37.17 -42.51
CA LEU A 402 19.86 35.80 -42.16
C LEU A 402 19.01 35.15 -43.24
N THR A 403 19.21 33.84 -43.44
CA THR A 403 18.39 33.01 -44.34
C THR A 403 17.00 32.71 -43.76
N VAL A 404 16.88 32.72 -42.43
CA VAL A 404 15.65 32.53 -41.65
C VAL A 404 15.63 33.56 -40.52
N PRO A 405 14.46 34.12 -40.14
CA PRO A 405 14.37 35.04 -39.01
C PRO A 405 14.95 34.44 -37.71
N PRO A 406 15.51 35.26 -36.81
CA PRO A 406 15.94 34.77 -35.50
C PRO A 406 14.72 34.30 -34.69
N PRO A 407 14.92 33.41 -33.71
CA PRO A 407 13.84 32.98 -32.81
C PRO A 407 13.16 34.18 -32.15
N GLN A 408 11.84 34.10 -32.01
CA GLN A 408 11.09 35.13 -31.29
C GLN A 408 11.45 35.10 -29.80
N PRO A 409 11.44 36.26 -29.11
CA PRO A 409 11.63 36.30 -27.68
C PRO A 409 10.58 35.44 -26.96
N SER A 410 11.03 34.62 -26.02
CA SER A 410 10.20 33.67 -25.26
C SER A 410 10.86 33.37 -23.92
N TYR A 411 10.14 32.74 -22.99
CA TYR A 411 10.79 32.27 -21.77
C TYR A 411 11.63 31.03 -22.04
N TYR A 412 12.71 30.87 -21.28
CA TYR A 412 13.61 29.73 -21.41
C TYR A 412 12.89 28.38 -21.25
N TRP A 413 11.90 28.28 -20.36
CA TRP A 413 11.10 27.07 -20.22
C TRP A 413 10.20 26.77 -21.41
N ASP A 414 9.73 27.79 -22.13
CA ASP A 414 8.91 27.62 -23.32
C ASP A 414 9.78 27.08 -24.48
N MET A 415 11.01 27.59 -24.60
CA MET A 415 12.02 27.06 -25.52
C MET A 415 12.35 25.58 -25.21
N LEU A 416 12.57 25.25 -23.94
CA LEU A 416 12.85 23.87 -23.53
C LEU A 416 11.66 22.94 -23.72
N LEU A 417 10.44 23.41 -23.43
CA LEU A 417 9.20 22.64 -23.60
C LEU A 417 9.01 22.25 -25.07
N GLU A 418 9.22 23.18 -26.01
CA GLU A 418 9.07 22.89 -27.44
C GLU A 418 10.09 21.84 -27.92
N VAL A 419 11.37 21.98 -27.52
CA VAL A 419 12.41 21.00 -27.85
C VAL A 419 12.12 19.64 -27.21
N ALA A 420 11.63 19.63 -25.97
CA ALA A 420 11.30 18.40 -25.26
C ALA A 420 10.11 17.66 -25.89
N GLN A 421 9.02 18.35 -26.22
CA GLN A 421 7.88 17.77 -26.94
C GLN A 421 8.34 17.17 -28.28
N ALA A 422 9.11 17.93 -29.07
CA ALA A 422 9.66 17.43 -30.33
C ALA A 422 10.54 16.17 -30.14
N ARG A 423 11.35 16.12 -29.07
CA ARG A 423 12.17 14.95 -28.75
C ARG A 423 11.34 13.74 -28.32
N MET A 424 10.31 13.96 -27.53
CA MET A 424 9.41 12.92 -27.03
C MET A 424 8.59 12.27 -28.14
N HIS A 425 8.40 12.98 -29.25
CA HIS A 425 7.69 12.52 -30.45
C HIS A 425 8.58 11.90 -31.54
N ASP A 426 9.89 11.77 -31.28
CA ASP A 426 10.79 11.11 -32.22
C ASP A 426 10.34 9.67 -32.54
N GLY A 427 10.55 9.26 -33.79
CA GLY A 427 10.03 7.98 -34.30
C GLY A 427 8.61 8.08 -34.88
N GLY A 428 8.00 9.27 -34.87
CA GLY A 428 6.69 9.53 -35.49
C GLY A 428 5.51 9.13 -34.60
N LEU A 429 5.70 9.20 -33.29
CA LEU A 429 4.60 9.09 -32.33
C LEU A 429 3.63 10.24 -32.56
N VAL A 430 2.32 9.97 -32.46
CA VAL A 430 1.31 11.03 -32.50
C VAL A 430 1.03 11.53 -31.08
N GLU A 431 0.47 12.74 -30.98
CA GLU A 431 0.01 13.34 -29.70
C GLU A 431 -0.85 12.35 -28.89
N GLY A 432 -0.46 12.16 -27.64
CA GLY A 432 -1.06 11.20 -26.70
C GLY A 432 -0.40 9.81 -26.66
N GLU A 433 0.54 9.50 -27.56
CA GLU A 433 1.29 8.24 -27.57
C GLU A 433 2.69 8.31 -26.91
N ALA A 434 3.20 9.51 -26.61
CA ALA A 434 4.55 9.77 -26.09
C ALA A 434 4.68 9.66 -24.56
N ASN A 435 3.68 9.13 -23.86
CA ASN A 435 3.70 8.92 -22.41
C ASN A 435 5.06 8.39 -21.91
N VAL A 436 5.62 9.05 -20.90
CA VAL A 436 6.83 8.58 -20.20
C VAL A 436 6.59 7.18 -19.64
N VAL A 437 7.48 6.26 -19.99
CA VAL A 437 7.57 4.91 -19.41
C VAL A 437 9.03 4.66 -19.06
N MET A 438 9.31 4.47 -17.77
CA MET A 438 10.68 4.32 -17.27
C MET A 438 10.81 3.00 -16.51
N PRO A 439 11.13 1.88 -17.21
CA PRO A 439 11.45 0.63 -16.56
C PRO A 439 12.83 0.72 -15.92
N VAL A 440 12.91 0.39 -14.63
CA VAL A 440 14.13 0.42 -13.83
C VAL A 440 14.23 -0.83 -12.97
N HIS A 441 15.48 -1.28 -12.77
CA HIS A 441 15.80 -2.48 -12.01
C HIS A 441 16.68 -2.17 -10.81
N ASP A 442 16.49 -2.93 -9.73
CA ASP A 442 17.27 -2.88 -8.49
C ASP A 442 17.39 -1.46 -7.90
N VAL A 443 16.29 -0.73 -7.82
CA VAL A 443 16.27 0.67 -7.37
C VAL A 443 16.37 0.72 -5.85
N PRO A 444 17.45 1.27 -5.27
CA PRO A 444 17.56 1.42 -3.83
C PRO A 444 16.48 2.36 -3.30
N VAL A 445 15.83 1.94 -2.23
CA VAL A 445 14.79 2.72 -1.53
C VAL A 445 15.41 3.90 -0.78
N GLY A 446 16.67 3.76 -0.33
CA GLY A 446 17.39 4.80 0.40
C GLY A 446 17.09 4.85 1.90
N VAL A 447 16.56 3.76 2.46
CA VAL A 447 16.37 3.56 3.90
C VAL A 447 16.99 2.24 4.31
N ARG A 448 17.58 2.20 5.52
CA ARG A 448 18.18 0.99 6.08
C ARG A 448 17.11 0.11 6.72
N THR A 449 17.34 -1.20 6.69
CA THR A 449 16.41 -2.16 7.28
C THR A 449 16.13 -1.91 8.77
N GLU A 450 17.13 -1.56 9.58
CA GLU A 450 16.91 -1.35 11.02
C GLU A 450 15.96 -0.18 11.29
N GLU A 451 16.04 0.86 10.45
CA GLU A 451 15.14 2.01 10.55
C GLU A 451 13.70 1.65 10.16
N VAL A 452 13.55 0.85 9.10
CA VAL A 452 12.23 0.34 8.68
C VAL A 452 11.61 -0.52 9.78
N VAL A 453 12.36 -1.45 10.37
CA VAL A 453 11.87 -2.30 11.45
C VAL A 453 11.50 -1.49 12.67
N ALA A 454 12.31 -0.51 13.07
CA ALA A 454 12.00 0.37 14.20
C ALA A 454 10.69 1.15 13.98
N ARG A 455 10.49 1.73 12.79
CA ARG A 455 9.25 2.46 12.45
C ARG A 455 8.03 1.55 12.41
N ILE A 456 8.17 0.33 11.87
CA ILE A 456 7.08 -0.66 11.87
C ILE A 456 6.64 -0.96 13.30
N ARG A 457 7.59 -1.15 14.24
CA ARG A 457 7.27 -1.43 15.64
C ARG A 457 6.53 -0.28 16.30
N GLU A 458 7.06 0.93 16.20
CA GLU A 458 6.42 2.14 16.74
C GLU A 458 4.99 2.32 16.21
N ASN A 459 4.79 2.11 14.91
CA ASN A 459 3.49 2.30 14.27
C ASN A 459 2.47 1.24 14.68
N ILE A 460 2.90 -0.01 14.82
CA ILE A 460 2.05 -1.10 15.29
C ILE A 460 1.73 -0.94 16.79
N GLU A 461 2.71 -0.56 17.63
CA GLU A 461 2.51 -0.25 19.05
C GLU A 461 1.48 0.85 19.27
N THR A 462 1.48 1.85 18.39
CA THR A 462 0.52 2.97 18.46
C THR A 462 -0.88 2.59 17.95
N ASN A 463 -1.01 1.45 17.26
CA ASN A 463 -2.29 0.96 16.73
C ASN A 463 -2.46 -0.56 16.93
N PRO A 464 -2.62 -1.03 18.18
CA PRO A 464 -2.76 -2.46 18.48
C PRO A 464 -4.02 -3.06 17.85
N ALA A 465 -5.03 -2.25 17.52
CA ALA A 465 -6.24 -2.71 16.83
C ALA A 465 -5.93 -3.31 15.45
N ALA A 466 -4.86 -2.88 14.76
CA ALA A 466 -4.44 -3.50 13.50
C ALA A 466 -3.97 -4.95 13.69
N LEU A 467 -3.43 -5.29 14.87
CA LEU A 467 -3.02 -6.64 15.22
C LEU A 467 -4.18 -7.53 15.69
N ARG A 468 -5.37 -6.96 15.91
CA ARG A 468 -6.56 -7.72 16.31
C ARG A 468 -6.89 -8.82 15.33
N ASP A 469 -7.09 -8.41 14.09
CA ASP A 469 -7.50 -9.32 13.02
C ASP A 469 -6.39 -10.33 12.72
N MET A 470 -5.12 -9.91 12.89
CA MET A 470 -4.00 -10.84 12.86
C MET A 470 -4.15 -11.88 13.96
N ALA A 471 -4.20 -11.48 15.24
CA ALA A 471 -4.35 -12.39 16.38
C ALA A 471 -5.58 -13.30 16.27
N GLU A 472 -6.73 -12.76 15.83
CA GLU A 472 -7.95 -13.52 15.55
C GLU A 472 -7.73 -14.56 14.44
N ALA A 473 -7.07 -14.19 13.34
CA ALA A 473 -6.76 -15.12 12.24
C ALA A 473 -5.75 -16.20 12.67
N LEU A 474 -4.75 -15.85 13.47
CA LEU A 474 -3.74 -16.78 14.00
C LEU A 474 -4.36 -17.85 14.91
N THR A 475 -5.43 -17.49 15.61
CA THR A 475 -6.08 -18.35 16.61
C THR A 475 -7.44 -18.88 16.17
N GLN A 476 -7.86 -18.62 14.92
CA GLN A 476 -9.22 -18.87 14.44
C GLN A 476 -9.63 -20.35 14.52
N ASN A 477 -10.42 -20.67 15.53
CA ASN A 477 -10.92 -22.02 15.82
C ASN A 477 -12.41 -22.03 16.21
N THR A 478 -13.12 -20.90 16.00
CA THR A 478 -14.57 -20.73 16.18
C THR A 478 -15.35 -21.74 15.32
N ARG A 479 -16.35 -22.41 15.91
CA ARG A 479 -17.22 -23.39 15.23
C ARG A 479 -18.65 -23.29 15.74
N GLY A 480 -19.61 -23.21 14.82
CA GLY A 480 -21.03 -22.99 15.14
C GLY A 480 -21.33 -21.53 15.46
N ASP A 481 -22.60 -21.25 15.79
CA ASP A 481 -23.12 -19.91 16.06
C ASP A 481 -23.56 -19.82 17.53
N ALA A 482 -22.61 -19.68 18.44
CA ALA A 482 -22.92 -19.53 19.86
C ALA A 482 -23.71 -18.23 20.12
N ASP A 483 -24.64 -18.28 21.08
CA ASP A 483 -25.32 -17.11 21.66
C ASP A 483 -24.66 -16.68 22.97
N PHE A 484 -24.03 -17.60 23.68
CA PHE A 484 -23.23 -17.33 24.86
C PHE A 484 -22.19 -18.42 25.10
N PHE A 485 -21.15 -18.12 25.88
CA PHE A 485 -20.08 -19.05 26.23
C PHE A 485 -19.74 -19.05 27.72
N TYR A 486 -19.13 -20.15 28.17
CA TYR A 486 -18.79 -20.39 29.57
C TYR A 486 -17.32 -20.05 29.85
N VAL A 487 -17.11 -19.27 30.92
CA VAL A 487 -15.81 -18.76 31.35
C VAL A 487 -15.63 -18.99 32.86
N GLN A 488 -14.42 -19.32 33.28
CA GLN A 488 -13.98 -19.19 34.68
C GLN A 488 -12.84 -18.16 34.73
N PRO A 489 -13.05 -16.99 35.36
CA PRO A 489 -12.03 -15.94 35.43
C PRO A 489 -10.74 -16.41 36.12
N GLU A 490 -9.62 -15.79 35.77
CA GLU A 490 -8.30 -16.17 36.29
C GLU A 490 -8.23 -16.14 37.81
N GLY A 491 -7.59 -17.15 38.40
CA GLY A 491 -7.44 -17.22 39.85
C GLY A 491 -8.74 -17.44 40.63
N THR A 492 -9.87 -17.66 39.94
CA THR A 492 -11.18 -17.95 40.56
C THR A 492 -11.68 -19.36 40.23
N ALA A 493 -12.59 -19.87 41.05
CA ALA A 493 -13.37 -21.09 40.76
C ALA A 493 -14.83 -20.77 40.42
N GLU A 494 -15.11 -19.50 40.11
CA GLU A 494 -16.47 -19.00 39.84
C GLU A 494 -16.88 -19.30 38.39
N ASP A 495 -18.17 -19.59 38.21
CA ASP A 495 -18.73 -19.90 36.90
C ASP A 495 -19.44 -18.69 36.34
N TRP A 496 -19.08 -18.31 35.11
CA TRP A 496 -19.66 -17.16 34.43
C TRP A 496 -20.13 -17.52 33.03
N LEU A 497 -21.26 -16.95 32.62
CA LEU A 497 -21.71 -16.97 31.24
C LEU A 497 -21.52 -15.58 30.61
N TYR A 498 -20.93 -15.56 29.42
CA TYR A 498 -20.67 -14.38 28.63
C TYR A 498 -21.55 -14.45 27.40
N PHE A 499 -22.42 -13.44 27.21
CA PHE A 499 -23.23 -13.32 26.02
C PHE A 499 -22.36 -12.83 24.86
N VAL A 500 -22.48 -13.42 23.68
CA VAL A 500 -21.62 -13.08 22.53
C VAL A 500 -21.73 -11.61 22.14
N ALA A 501 -20.60 -10.99 21.79
CA ALA A 501 -20.54 -9.63 21.29
C ALA A 501 -20.43 -9.59 19.75
N PRO A 502 -20.62 -8.42 19.09
CA PRO A 502 -20.49 -8.30 17.63
C PRO A 502 -19.18 -8.86 17.07
N GLU A 503 -18.11 -8.76 17.85
CA GLU A 503 -16.79 -9.29 17.52
C GLU A 503 -16.64 -10.81 17.54
N ASP A 504 -17.45 -11.53 18.31
CA ASP A 504 -17.37 -12.99 18.40
C ASP A 504 -17.97 -13.67 17.16
N ILE A 505 -18.65 -12.89 16.32
CA ILE A 505 -19.25 -13.39 15.08
C ILE A 505 -18.12 -13.79 14.13
N ARG A 506 -18.14 -15.07 13.76
CA ARG A 506 -17.17 -15.64 12.81
C ARG A 506 -17.07 -14.77 11.55
N LYS A 507 -15.84 -14.55 11.10
CA LYS A 507 -15.54 -13.86 9.84
C LYS A 507 -15.32 -14.86 8.69
N ASP A 508 -15.67 -14.45 7.46
CA ASP A 508 -15.35 -15.15 6.21
C ASP A 508 -13.89 -14.89 5.79
N ALA A 509 -13.50 -15.40 4.61
CA ALA A 509 -12.13 -15.25 4.09
C ALA A 509 -11.77 -13.79 3.79
N GLU A 510 -12.78 -12.95 3.55
CA GLU A 510 -12.65 -11.52 3.30
C GLU A 510 -12.65 -10.69 4.60
N GLY A 511 -12.75 -11.33 5.76
CA GLY A 511 -12.77 -10.68 7.07
C GLY A 511 -14.13 -10.08 7.45
N LYS A 512 -15.19 -10.38 6.70
CA LYS A 512 -16.55 -9.90 6.96
C LYS A 512 -17.31 -10.89 7.85
N PRO A 513 -18.18 -10.42 8.76
CA PRO A 513 -19.03 -11.31 9.56
C PRO A 513 -19.88 -12.23 8.66
N VAL A 514 -19.87 -13.54 8.92
CA VAL A 514 -20.65 -14.54 8.17
C VAL A 514 -22.17 -14.37 8.36
N ARG A 515 -22.57 -13.64 9.41
CA ARG A 515 -23.95 -13.26 9.71
C ARG A 515 -23.99 -11.87 10.37
N PRO A 516 -25.10 -11.11 10.27
CA PRO A 516 -25.26 -9.88 11.03
C PRO A 516 -25.41 -10.17 12.52
N TYR A 517 -24.94 -9.25 13.36
CA TYR A 517 -25.25 -9.26 14.79
C TYR A 517 -26.70 -8.79 15.01
N ALA A 518 -27.65 -9.73 15.02
CA ALA A 518 -29.10 -9.44 15.01
C ALA A 518 -29.76 -9.44 16.41
N TYR A 519 -28.97 -9.51 17.49
CA TYR A 519 -29.49 -9.56 18.86
C TYR A 519 -30.09 -8.21 19.30
N THR A 520 -31.42 -8.14 19.41
CA THR A 520 -32.13 -6.90 19.82
C THR A 520 -32.05 -6.62 21.32
N THR A 521 -31.78 -7.65 22.12
CA THR A 521 -31.88 -7.61 23.58
C THR A 521 -30.78 -8.48 24.20
N PRO A 522 -29.50 -8.13 23.98
CA PRO A 522 -28.38 -8.96 24.42
C PRO A 522 -28.27 -9.01 25.95
N GLY A 523 -27.85 -10.16 26.47
CA GLY A 523 -27.63 -10.42 27.89
C GLY A 523 -28.52 -11.53 28.45
N PHE A 524 -28.51 -11.65 29.78
CA PHE A 524 -29.25 -12.67 30.53
C PHE A 524 -30.32 -12.01 31.41
N PHE A 525 -31.49 -12.65 31.50
CA PHE A 525 -32.68 -12.11 32.16
C PHE A 525 -33.26 -13.08 33.19
N ALA A 526 -33.92 -12.55 34.22
CA ALA A 526 -34.59 -13.36 35.24
C ALA A 526 -36.04 -13.74 34.88
N ASP A 527 -36.58 -13.23 33.76
CA ASP A 527 -37.95 -13.46 33.32
C ASP A 527 -38.04 -13.77 31.82
N PRO A 528 -39.02 -14.60 31.39
CA PRO A 528 -39.19 -14.99 29.99
C PRO A 528 -39.61 -13.83 29.07
N THR A 529 -40.08 -12.71 29.64
CA THR A 529 -40.41 -11.50 28.87
C THR A 529 -39.21 -10.57 28.64
N LEU A 530 -38.03 -10.93 29.16
CA LEU A 530 -36.77 -10.21 29.01
C LEU A 530 -36.82 -8.77 29.54
N THR A 531 -37.54 -8.55 30.65
CA THR A 531 -37.73 -7.22 31.26
C THR A 531 -36.78 -6.93 32.41
N ARG A 532 -36.26 -7.97 33.08
CA ARG A 532 -35.37 -7.91 34.24
C ARG A 532 -34.00 -8.49 33.87
N LYS A 533 -33.16 -7.65 33.28
CA LYS A 533 -31.76 -8.01 32.97
C LYS A 533 -31.00 -8.25 34.28
N VAL A 534 -30.25 -9.36 34.34
CA VAL A 534 -29.37 -9.73 35.45
C VAL A 534 -27.90 -9.77 35.05
N SER A 535 -27.61 -9.72 33.75
CA SER A 535 -26.24 -9.56 33.25
C SER A 535 -25.76 -8.11 33.34
N SER A 536 -24.44 -7.93 33.34
CA SER A 536 -23.79 -6.62 33.26
C SER A 536 -22.43 -6.70 32.56
N ARG A 537 -21.90 -5.55 32.11
CA ARG A 537 -20.55 -5.44 31.53
C ARG A 537 -19.48 -5.19 32.58
N VAL A 538 -19.43 -6.03 33.60
CA VAL A 538 -18.38 -5.98 34.62
C VAL A 538 -17.03 -6.37 33.99
N GLU A 539 -15.96 -5.68 34.36
CA GLU A 539 -14.61 -6.03 33.92
C GLU A 539 -14.16 -7.33 34.59
N LEU A 540 -13.84 -8.34 33.78
CA LEU A 540 -13.34 -9.65 34.20
C LEU A 540 -12.30 -10.11 33.19
N ASP A 541 -11.10 -10.44 33.65
CA ASP A 541 -9.94 -10.78 32.81
C ASP A 541 -9.72 -9.76 31.67
N GLY A 542 -9.82 -8.46 31.97
CA GLY A 542 -9.64 -7.33 31.03
C GLY A 542 -10.82 -7.07 30.09
N ASP A 543 -11.76 -8.01 29.95
CA ASP A 543 -12.89 -7.87 29.04
C ASP A 543 -13.94 -6.90 29.60
N THR A 544 -14.36 -5.92 28.80
CA THR A 544 -15.42 -4.95 29.13
C THR A 544 -16.57 -4.92 28.11
N THR A 545 -16.53 -5.77 27.07
CA THR A 545 -17.46 -5.69 25.94
C THR A 545 -18.69 -6.58 26.14
N HIS A 546 -18.51 -7.77 26.72
CA HIS A 546 -19.57 -8.77 26.87
C HIS A 546 -20.52 -8.49 28.04
N GLU A 547 -21.78 -8.92 27.90
CA GLU A 547 -22.75 -9.01 28.99
C GLU A 547 -22.53 -10.30 29.78
N LYS A 548 -22.28 -10.20 31.08
CA LYS A 548 -21.80 -11.30 31.91
C LYS A 548 -22.73 -11.53 33.09
N VAL A 549 -22.90 -12.80 33.45
CA VAL A 549 -23.65 -13.21 34.64
C VAL A 549 -22.92 -14.36 35.32
N ARG A 550 -22.77 -14.26 36.65
CA ARG A 550 -22.33 -15.39 37.47
C ARG A 550 -23.45 -16.41 37.54
N ILE A 551 -23.12 -17.69 37.47
CA ILE A 551 -24.10 -18.77 37.47
C ILE A 551 -23.79 -19.80 38.55
N GLU A 552 -24.81 -20.21 39.28
CA GLU A 552 -24.76 -21.24 40.31
C GLU A 552 -25.79 -22.35 40.02
N PRO A 553 -25.56 -23.59 40.49
CA PRO A 553 -26.55 -24.66 40.34
C PRO A 553 -27.93 -24.25 40.86
N GLY A 554 -28.96 -24.48 40.05
CA GLY A 554 -30.34 -24.08 40.32
C GLY A 554 -30.75 -22.72 39.74
N ASP A 555 -29.80 -21.92 39.25
CA ASP A 555 -30.11 -20.67 38.59
C ASP A 555 -30.93 -20.88 37.32
N ARG A 556 -31.82 -19.92 37.06
CA ARG A 556 -32.69 -19.88 35.91
C ARG A 556 -32.57 -18.54 35.22
N LEU A 557 -32.15 -18.59 33.96
CA LEU A 557 -31.90 -17.42 33.13
C LEU A 557 -32.69 -17.54 31.84
N TYR A 558 -33.01 -16.40 31.23
CA TYR A 558 -33.63 -16.30 29.93
C TYR A 558 -32.74 -15.51 28.99
N VAL A 559 -32.64 -16.02 27.76
CA VAL A 559 -31.78 -15.49 26.71
C VAL A 559 -32.56 -15.41 25.40
N LYS A 560 -32.24 -14.43 24.55
CA LYS A 560 -32.84 -14.27 23.22
C LYS A 560 -31.78 -14.53 22.16
N ASP A 561 -32.05 -15.42 21.21
CA ASP A 561 -31.14 -15.68 20.09
C ASP A 561 -31.20 -14.59 19.02
N ALA A 562 -30.41 -14.75 17.96
CA ALA A 562 -30.31 -13.80 16.85
C ALA A 562 -31.60 -13.69 16.02
N GLU A 563 -32.41 -14.76 15.97
CA GLU A 563 -33.69 -14.83 15.27
C GLU A 563 -34.87 -14.34 16.14
N GLY A 564 -34.59 -14.06 17.41
CA GLY A 564 -35.49 -13.47 18.37
C GLY A 564 -36.36 -14.44 19.16
N ARG A 565 -36.00 -15.72 19.16
CA ARG A 565 -36.60 -16.78 19.98
C ARG A 565 -36.06 -16.69 21.40
N VAL A 566 -36.87 -17.07 22.38
CA VAL A 566 -36.48 -17.00 23.80
C VAL A 566 -36.21 -18.39 24.32
N PHE A 567 -35.11 -18.55 25.03
CA PHE A 567 -34.70 -19.80 25.65
C PHE A 567 -34.54 -19.63 27.15
N GLU A 568 -35.03 -20.61 27.89
CA GLU A 568 -34.75 -20.80 29.31
C GLU A 568 -33.50 -21.64 29.47
N ILE A 569 -32.57 -21.16 30.29
CA ILE A 569 -31.32 -21.80 30.65
C ILE A 569 -31.38 -22.12 32.14
N VAL A 570 -31.32 -23.40 32.49
CA VAL A 570 -31.28 -23.85 33.88
C VAL A 570 -29.93 -24.47 34.16
N ALA A 571 -29.21 -23.97 35.17
CA ALA A 571 -27.96 -24.55 35.62
C ALA A 571 -28.22 -25.77 36.51
N GLU A 572 -27.61 -26.89 36.16
CA GLU A 572 -27.71 -28.12 36.96
C GLU A 572 -26.54 -28.26 37.94
N GLU A 573 -26.58 -29.32 38.75
CA GLU A 573 -25.43 -29.67 39.58
C GLU A 573 -24.18 -29.85 38.74
N LYS A 574 -23.10 -29.22 39.22
CA LYS A 574 -21.86 -29.13 38.49
C LYS A 574 -21.22 -30.50 38.31
N PRO A 575 -21.00 -31.01 37.08
CA PRO A 575 -20.42 -32.34 36.89
C PRO A 575 -18.97 -32.47 37.37
N SER A 576 -18.21 -31.37 37.33
CA SER A 576 -16.82 -31.27 37.82
C SER A 576 -16.39 -29.80 37.86
N LEU A 577 -15.25 -29.48 38.50
CA LEU A 577 -14.75 -28.10 38.66
C LEU A 577 -14.75 -27.24 37.39
N HIS A 578 -14.47 -27.82 36.22
CA HIS A 578 -14.38 -27.11 34.94
C HIS A 578 -15.48 -27.49 33.94
N ARG A 579 -16.62 -28.00 34.43
CA ARG A 579 -17.77 -28.35 33.59
C ARG A 579 -19.03 -27.74 34.16
N LEU A 580 -19.86 -27.18 33.28
CA LEU A 580 -21.16 -26.64 33.61
C LEU A 580 -22.22 -27.43 32.84
N ALA A 581 -23.17 -28.02 33.55
CA ALA A 581 -24.32 -28.68 32.95
C ALA A 581 -25.48 -27.68 32.88
N LEU A 582 -26.09 -27.56 31.70
CA LEU A 582 -27.19 -26.65 31.42
C LEU A 582 -28.32 -27.44 30.76
N VAL A 583 -29.55 -27.18 31.17
CA VAL A 583 -30.76 -27.55 30.43
C VAL A 583 -31.21 -26.32 29.65
N VAL A 584 -31.34 -26.47 28.34
CA VAL A 584 -31.78 -25.42 27.43
C VAL A 584 -33.17 -25.77 26.93
N THR A 585 -34.15 -24.91 27.18
CA THR A 585 -35.53 -25.09 26.76
C THR A 585 -35.98 -23.93 25.89
N ARG A 586 -36.58 -24.18 24.73
CA ARG A 586 -37.19 -23.09 23.94
C ARG A 586 -38.49 -22.63 24.59
N ALA A 587 -38.54 -21.41 25.08
CA ALA A 587 -39.69 -20.82 25.76
C ALA A 587 -40.72 -20.21 24.79
N SER A 588 -40.26 -19.61 23.67
CA SER A 588 -41.12 -19.06 22.60
C SER A 588 -40.40 -18.99 21.27
#